data_AF-A0A2T3NWG4-F1
#
_entry.id   AF-A0A2T3NWG4-F1
#
_cell.length_a   1.000
_cell.length_b   1.000
_cell.length_c   1.000
_cell.angle_alpha   90.00
_cell.angle_beta   90.00
_cell.angle_gamma   90.00
#
_symmetry.space_group_name_H-M   'P 1'
#
loop_
_entity.id
_entity.type
_entity.pdbx_description
1 polymer ?
#
loop_
_entity_poly.entity_id
_entity_poly.type
_entity_poly.pdbx_seq_one_letter_code
_entity_poly.pdbx_strand_id
1 'polypeptide(L)'
;MNLNSEQQRMLDGEFGPSIQWAIKFLVETGTMLGADSLIPIRYAFLMADTDAMGEAGINFVQELGQQIEQTNTMPRANLYLESRHTANELVEFGLPAWFVDLDNRRLEAISKIGCIMEFGHINNHSVPAPCYGEAIAMGSTPSAIYANSALGARTNFEAGPAALAAALAGYVPRWGLHLDENRVPQRAFSVERTPQSLTEWGALGAIVGQRLNNSSEIPIIHGIDAHPGALALNHFGAAIASYGAVGLFHVAGWTPEAYKFASLQLPSEIVSNEEISAFISGKQLENEPLDLVVFGAPQMGLDEIIELEQGLRGNQVAERVTMLAFSDKGTIDAAERLGILRSLEQSGCQLLDGIDYFQAGSEPIRQSNNWRTAITPSVKLSNILNGAGYTAAAVTINNAIQSAIAGKVIHEN
;
A
#
# COMPACT_ATOMS: atom_id res chain seq x y z
N MET A 1 -5.19 -26.46 16.39
CA MET A 1 -4.33 -25.36 16.87
C MET A 1 -4.09 -25.52 18.36
N ASN A 2 -2.86 -25.33 18.83
CA ASN A 2 -2.47 -25.40 20.23
C ASN A 2 -2.59 -24.01 20.85
N LEU A 3 -3.42 -23.88 21.89
CA LEU A 3 -3.66 -22.62 22.59
C LEU A 3 -3.05 -22.66 23.98
N ASN A 4 -2.44 -21.55 24.39
CA ASN A 4 -1.97 -21.37 25.75
C ASN A 4 -3.15 -21.07 26.71
N SER A 5 -2.87 -21.05 28.01
CA SER A 5 -3.92 -20.82 29.02
C SER A 5 -4.61 -19.47 28.89
N GLU A 6 -3.91 -18.41 28.47
CA GLU A 6 -4.52 -17.10 28.28
C GLU A 6 -5.45 -17.10 27.07
N GLN A 7 -5.00 -17.66 25.94
CA GLN A 7 -5.78 -17.79 24.71
C GLN A 7 -7.04 -18.63 24.91
N GLN A 8 -6.97 -19.68 25.72
CA GLN A 8 -8.16 -20.46 26.09
C GLN A 8 -9.16 -19.62 26.92
N ARG A 9 -8.67 -18.87 27.92
CA ARG A 9 -9.52 -17.97 28.72
C ARG A 9 -10.16 -16.86 27.88
N MET A 10 -9.49 -16.39 26.83
CA MET A 10 -10.07 -15.48 25.84
C MET A 10 -11.24 -16.14 25.09
N LEU A 11 -11.07 -17.39 24.63
CA LEU A 11 -12.15 -18.13 23.97
C LEU A 11 -13.34 -18.39 24.90
N ASP A 12 -13.06 -18.67 26.17
CA ASP A 12 -14.08 -18.91 27.19
C ASP A 12 -14.84 -17.62 27.60
N GLY A 13 -14.39 -16.45 27.12
CA GLY A 13 -15.07 -15.17 27.28
C GLY A 13 -14.68 -14.39 28.54
N GLU A 14 -13.62 -14.77 29.24
CA GLU A 14 -13.19 -14.11 30.49
C GLU A 14 -12.72 -12.66 30.30
N PHE A 15 -12.38 -12.27 29.07
CA PHE A 15 -11.91 -10.92 28.71
C PHE A 15 -12.93 -10.11 27.92
N GLY A 16 -14.21 -10.49 27.99
CA GLY A 16 -15.30 -9.79 27.34
C GLY A 16 -15.54 -10.19 25.88
N PRO A 17 -16.68 -9.77 25.31
CA PRO A 17 -17.18 -10.26 24.03
C PRO A 17 -16.28 -9.88 22.84
N SER A 18 -15.68 -8.68 22.85
CA SER A 18 -14.84 -8.21 21.75
C SER A 18 -13.53 -9.01 21.62
N ILE A 19 -12.90 -9.35 22.76
CA ILE A 19 -11.72 -10.23 22.78
C ILE A 19 -12.11 -11.66 22.41
N GLN A 20 -13.26 -12.14 22.89
CA GLN A 20 -13.77 -13.47 22.56
C GLN A 20 -14.02 -13.63 21.07
N TRP A 21 -14.64 -12.62 20.43
CA TRP A 21 -14.81 -12.57 18.99
C TRP A 21 -13.45 -12.64 18.27
N ALA A 22 -12.50 -11.78 18.69
CA ALA A 22 -11.19 -11.68 18.08
C ALA A 22 -10.42 -13.01 18.13
N ILE A 23 -10.30 -13.62 19.30
CA ILE A 23 -9.57 -14.89 19.43
C ILE A 23 -10.28 -16.02 18.69
N LYS A 24 -11.61 -16.04 18.68
CA LYS A 24 -12.38 -17.05 17.93
C LYS A 24 -12.12 -16.93 16.43
N PHE A 25 -12.16 -15.71 15.90
CA PHE A 25 -11.84 -15.42 14.50
C PHE A 25 -10.43 -15.93 14.14
N LEU A 26 -9.42 -15.63 14.95
CA LEU A 26 -8.03 -16.06 14.71
C LEU A 26 -7.86 -17.59 14.79
N VAL A 27 -8.55 -18.24 15.72
CA VAL A 27 -8.49 -19.71 15.87
C VAL A 27 -9.16 -20.41 14.69
N GLU A 28 -10.33 -19.93 14.26
CA GLU A 28 -11.05 -20.49 13.12
C GLU A 28 -10.25 -20.30 11.83
N THR A 29 -9.84 -19.08 11.53
CA THR A 29 -9.05 -18.76 10.32
C THR A 29 -7.71 -19.47 10.32
N GLY A 30 -6.96 -19.41 11.42
CA GLY A 30 -5.68 -20.09 11.52
C GLY A 30 -5.80 -21.60 11.41
N THR A 31 -6.86 -22.23 11.93
CA THR A 31 -7.09 -23.67 11.77
C THR A 31 -7.33 -24.02 10.29
N MET A 32 -8.12 -23.22 9.57
CA MET A 32 -8.34 -23.39 8.14
C MET A 32 -7.05 -23.22 7.33
N LEU A 33 -6.17 -22.32 7.75
CA LEU A 33 -4.88 -22.02 7.11
C LEU A 33 -3.73 -22.94 7.56
N GLY A 34 -4.02 -23.93 8.41
CA GLY A 34 -3.04 -24.90 8.87
C GLY A 34 -2.06 -24.39 9.94
N ALA A 35 -2.38 -23.29 10.62
CA ALA A 35 -1.57 -22.76 11.72
C ALA A 35 -1.57 -23.73 12.92
N ASP A 36 -0.38 -23.97 13.47
CA ASP A 36 -0.21 -24.86 14.62
C ASP A 36 -0.50 -24.16 15.96
N SER A 37 -0.33 -22.85 16.00
CA SER A 37 -0.35 -22.02 17.21
C SER A 37 -0.67 -20.56 16.87
N LEU A 38 -0.94 -19.77 17.91
CA LEU A 38 -1.01 -18.31 17.83
C LEU A 38 0.25 -17.72 18.47
N ILE A 39 0.87 -16.73 17.82
CA ILE A 39 2.08 -16.05 18.29
C ILE A 39 1.80 -14.58 18.63
N PRO A 40 2.44 -14.03 19.68
CA PRO A 40 2.18 -12.68 20.12
C PRO A 40 2.68 -11.65 19.10
N ILE A 41 1.98 -10.52 19.02
CA ILE A 41 2.39 -9.37 18.20
C ILE A 41 2.51 -8.11 19.06
N ARG A 42 3.36 -7.17 18.63
CA ARG A 42 3.45 -5.85 19.28
C ARG A 42 2.39 -4.87 18.77
N TYR A 43 2.11 -4.92 17.47
CA TYR A 43 1.16 -4.00 16.86
C TYR A 43 0.53 -4.58 15.58
N ALA A 44 -0.60 -4.00 15.20
CA ALA A 44 -1.25 -4.22 13.92
C ALA A 44 -1.53 -2.90 13.19
N PHE A 45 -1.51 -2.95 11.86
CA PHE A 45 -2.04 -1.91 10.99
C PHE A 45 -3.39 -2.37 10.43
N LEU A 46 -4.43 -1.59 10.68
CA LEU A 46 -5.78 -1.82 10.19
C LEU A 46 -5.96 -1.13 8.84
N MET A 47 -6.10 -1.93 7.78
CA MET A 47 -6.64 -1.45 6.51
C MET A 47 -8.16 -1.51 6.59
N ALA A 48 -8.77 -0.33 6.51
CA ALA A 48 -10.19 -0.14 6.71
C ALA A 48 -10.62 1.06 5.88
N ASP A 49 -10.42 1.05 4.56
CA ASP A 49 -10.90 2.13 3.70
C ASP A 49 -12.41 2.02 3.43
N THR A 50 -13.03 3.17 3.18
CA THR A 50 -14.48 3.31 3.05
C THR A 50 -15.05 2.46 1.91
N ASP A 51 -14.32 2.37 0.80
CA ASP A 51 -14.76 1.62 -0.39
C ASP A 51 -14.74 0.11 -0.14
N ALA A 52 -13.65 -0.42 0.42
CA ALA A 52 -13.53 -1.85 0.73
C ALA A 52 -14.44 -2.32 1.87
N MET A 53 -14.67 -1.47 2.88
CA MET A 53 -15.54 -1.83 4.00
C MET A 53 -17.01 -1.85 3.59
N GLY A 54 -17.42 -0.87 2.79
CA GLY A 54 -18.83 -0.57 2.55
C GLY A 54 -19.61 -0.32 3.84
N GLU A 55 -20.92 -0.17 3.71
CA GLU A 55 -21.78 0.12 4.86
C GLU A 55 -21.81 -1.05 5.87
N ALA A 56 -21.77 -2.30 5.41
CA ALA A 56 -21.81 -3.48 6.29
C ALA A 56 -20.56 -3.58 7.17
N GLY A 57 -19.37 -3.35 6.61
CA GLY A 57 -18.12 -3.34 7.39
C GLY A 57 -18.10 -2.19 8.40
N ILE A 58 -18.60 -1.01 8.03
CA ILE A 58 -18.70 0.14 8.92
C ILE A 58 -19.67 -0.16 10.07
N ASN A 59 -20.85 -0.72 9.80
CA ASN A 59 -21.81 -1.11 10.83
C ASN A 59 -21.20 -2.13 11.82
N PHE A 60 -20.46 -3.12 11.32
CA PHE A 60 -19.75 -4.08 12.15
C PHE A 60 -18.75 -3.40 13.10
N VAL A 61 -17.94 -2.48 12.59
CA VAL A 61 -16.96 -1.72 13.39
C VAL A 61 -17.65 -0.77 14.38
N GLN A 62 -18.81 -0.20 14.03
CA GLN A 62 -19.64 0.60 14.94
C GLN A 62 -20.15 -0.23 16.12
N GLU A 63 -20.71 -1.42 15.85
CA GLU A 63 -21.18 -2.34 16.89
C GLU A 63 -20.04 -2.78 17.81
N LEU A 64 -18.89 -3.14 17.24
CA LEU A 64 -17.72 -3.54 18.00
C LEU A 64 -17.15 -2.40 18.85
N GLY A 65 -17.07 -1.18 18.29
CA GLY A 65 -16.64 0.01 19.02
C GLY A 65 -17.54 0.34 20.21
N GLN A 66 -18.87 0.22 20.05
CA GLN A 66 -19.82 0.38 21.16
C GLN A 66 -19.61 -0.66 22.27
N GLN A 67 -19.38 -1.93 21.91
CA GLN A 67 -19.09 -2.99 22.89
C GLN A 67 -17.79 -2.72 23.64
N ILE A 68 -16.74 -2.30 22.92
CA ILE A 68 -15.45 -1.94 23.50
C ILE A 68 -15.59 -0.79 24.50
N GLU A 69 -16.31 0.27 24.13
CA GLU A 69 -16.57 1.41 25.01
C GLU A 69 -17.35 1.00 26.27
N GLN A 70 -18.42 0.20 26.12
CA GLN A 70 -19.24 -0.28 27.23
C GLN A 70 -18.48 -1.18 28.21
N THR A 71 -17.54 -1.99 27.69
CA THR A 71 -16.76 -2.93 28.50
C THR A 71 -15.41 -2.38 28.94
N ASN A 72 -15.04 -1.18 28.46
CA ASN A 72 -13.72 -0.57 28.63
C ASN A 72 -12.58 -1.52 28.20
N THR A 73 -12.78 -2.23 27.09
CA THR A 73 -11.84 -3.22 26.55
C THR A 73 -10.83 -2.56 25.62
N MET A 74 -9.56 -2.49 26.01
CA MET A 74 -8.51 -1.96 25.12
C MET A 74 -7.92 -3.07 24.24
N PRO A 75 -7.49 -2.75 23.00
CA PRO A 75 -6.64 -3.65 22.21
C PRO A 75 -5.40 -4.07 22.99
N ARG A 76 -5.02 -5.35 22.87
CA ARG A 76 -3.87 -5.94 23.57
C ARG A 76 -2.54 -5.71 22.85
N ALA A 77 -2.59 -5.43 21.55
CA ALA A 77 -1.49 -4.88 20.77
C ALA A 77 -1.87 -3.47 20.29
N ASN A 78 -0.87 -2.62 20.02
CA ASN A 78 -1.13 -1.30 19.47
C ASN A 78 -1.83 -1.45 18.10
N LEU A 79 -2.92 -0.73 17.90
CA LEU A 79 -3.67 -0.73 16.65
C LEU A 79 -3.46 0.61 15.95
N TYR A 80 -2.93 0.58 14.74
CA TYR A 80 -2.70 1.77 13.92
C TYR A 80 -3.66 1.77 12.74
N LEU A 81 -4.25 2.92 12.40
CA LEU A 81 -5.08 3.06 11.22
C LEU A 81 -4.20 3.35 10.01
N GLU A 82 -4.26 2.49 9.01
CA GLU A 82 -3.53 2.68 7.76
C GLU A 82 -4.33 3.55 6.78
N SER A 83 -5.62 3.24 6.64
CA SER A 83 -6.55 4.00 5.81
C SER A 83 -7.06 5.21 6.59
N ARG A 84 -6.31 6.33 6.58
CA ARG A 84 -6.68 7.61 7.22
C ARG A 84 -7.97 8.22 6.63
N HIS A 85 -8.20 9.51 6.79
CA HIS A 85 -9.37 10.18 6.22
C HIS A 85 -9.32 10.25 4.69
N THR A 86 -10.48 10.40 4.07
CA THR A 86 -10.59 10.81 2.67
C THR A 86 -10.41 12.32 2.55
N ALA A 87 -9.60 12.78 1.59
CA ALA A 87 -9.40 14.21 1.34
C ALA A 87 -10.75 14.89 1.00
N ASN A 88 -11.12 15.94 1.73
CA ASN A 88 -12.41 16.63 1.54
C ASN A 88 -12.47 17.37 0.20
N GLU A 89 -11.32 17.78 -0.31
CA GLU A 89 -11.11 18.42 -1.60
C GLU A 89 -11.63 17.55 -2.76
N LEU A 90 -11.70 16.22 -2.57
CA LEU A 90 -12.24 15.31 -3.58
C LEU A 90 -13.73 15.54 -3.89
N VAL A 91 -14.47 16.23 -3.01
CA VAL A 91 -15.85 16.67 -3.28
C VAL A 91 -15.91 17.63 -4.46
N GLU A 92 -14.88 18.46 -4.68
CA GLU A 92 -14.79 19.36 -5.83
C GLU A 92 -14.66 18.60 -7.15
N PHE A 93 -14.14 17.37 -7.09
CA PHE A 93 -14.04 16.43 -8.20
C PHE A 93 -15.20 15.44 -8.24
N GLY A 94 -16.31 15.71 -7.56
CA GLY A 94 -17.52 14.91 -7.66
C GLY A 94 -17.55 13.66 -6.77
N LEU A 95 -16.71 13.60 -5.73
CA LEU A 95 -16.90 12.63 -4.65
C LEU A 95 -18.29 12.86 -4.01
N PRO A 96 -19.18 11.85 -3.98
CA PRO A 96 -20.54 12.05 -3.53
C PRO A 96 -20.63 12.17 -2.00
N ALA A 97 -21.60 12.96 -1.53
CA ALA A 97 -21.81 13.22 -0.11
C ALA A 97 -22.04 11.94 0.74
N TRP A 98 -22.62 10.89 0.15
CA TRP A 98 -22.79 9.60 0.85
C TRP A 98 -21.46 8.94 1.18
N PHE A 99 -20.43 9.12 0.35
CA PHE A 99 -19.10 8.55 0.61
C PHE A 99 -18.44 9.26 1.79
N VAL A 100 -18.57 10.58 1.84
CA VAL A 100 -18.07 11.41 2.95
C VAL A 100 -18.79 11.07 4.27
N ASP A 101 -20.10 10.82 4.23
CA ASP A 101 -20.85 10.34 5.40
C ASP A 101 -20.31 8.98 5.91
N LEU A 102 -20.12 8.02 5.00
CA LEU A 102 -19.55 6.72 5.36
C LEU A 102 -18.14 6.85 5.92
N ASP A 103 -17.28 7.70 5.33
CA ASP A 103 -15.91 7.94 5.81
C ASP A 103 -15.90 8.51 7.24
N ASN A 104 -16.76 9.48 7.52
CA ASN A 104 -16.89 10.07 8.86
C ASN A 104 -17.38 9.04 9.89
N ARG A 105 -18.44 8.28 9.55
CA ARG A 105 -18.97 7.20 10.40
C ARG A 105 -17.90 6.14 10.70
N ARG A 106 -17.12 5.78 9.69
CA ARG A 106 -16.00 4.84 9.78
C ARG A 106 -14.93 5.33 10.75
N LEU A 107 -14.44 6.55 10.57
CA LEU A 107 -13.39 7.13 11.42
C LEU A 107 -13.86 7.26 12.87
N GLU A 108 -15.10 7.70 13.10
CA GLU A 108 -15.68 7.77 14.44
C GLU A 108 -15.70 6.38 15.10
N ALA A 109 -16.18 5.37 14.37
CA ALA A 109 -16.26 4.00 14.87
C ALA A 109 -14.88 3.40 15.21
N ILE A 110 -13.90 3.59 14.32
CA ILE A 110 -12.53 3.11 14.53
C ILE A 110 -11.87 3.82 15.72
N SER A 111 -12.14 5.13 15.92
CA SER A 111 -11.59 5.86 17.08
C SER A 111 -12.05 5.27 18.41
N LYS A 112 -13.31 4.79 18.49
CA LYS A 112 -13.88 4.15 19.68
C LYS A 112 -13.27 2.79 20.02
N ILE A 113 -12.61 2.14 19.06
CA ILE A 113 -11.86 0.89 19.27
C ILE A 113 -10.53 1.15 20.01
N GLY A 114 -10.07 2.40 20.09
CA GLY A 114 -8.75 2.75 20.63
C GLY A 114 -7.63 2.66 19.60
N CYS A 115 -7.98 2.84 18.32
CA CYS A 115 -7.03 2.91 17.22
C CYS A 115 -6.23 4.22 17.25
N ILE A 116 -4.95 4.14 16.92
CA ILE A 116 -4.08 5.29 16.71
C ILE A 116 -4.30 5.78 15.28
N MET A 117 -4.86 6.97 15.14
CA MET A 117 -5.46 7.43 13.88
C MET A 117 -4.46 8.11 12.93
N GLU A 118 -3.28 8.49 13.42
CA GLU A 118 -2.38 9.38 12.69
C GLU A 118 -1.14 8.69 12.05
N PHE A 119 -1.28 7.86 11.02
CA PHE A 119 -0.12 7.42 10.19
C PHE A 119 -0.52 7.12 8.74
N GLY A 120 0.27 7.58 7.75
CA GLY A 120 0.02 7.37 6.32
C GLY A 120 0.86 6.24 5.72
N HIS A 121 0.48 5.76 4.52
CA HIS A 121 1.10 4.60 3.83
C HIS A 121 2.63 4.66 3.73
N ILE A 122 3.19 5.85 3.52
CA ILE A 122 4.64 6.04 3.42
C ILE A 122 5.36 5.95 4.78
N ASN A 123 4.66 6.25 5.88
CA ASN A 123 5.21 6.20 7.24
C ASN A 123 5.17 4.80 7.87
N ASN A 124 4.51 3.83 7.24
CA ASN A 124 4.39 2.45 7.74
C ASN A 124 5.75 1.74 7.87
N HIS A 125 6.79 2.29 7.24
CA HIS A 125 8.16 1.81 7.33
C HIS A 125 8.92 2.36 8.54
N SER A 126 8.43 3.46 9.12
CA SER A 126 9.15 4.26 10.11
C SER A 126 8.39 4.44 11.43
N VAL A 127 7.06 4.31 11.48
CA VAL A 127 6.28 4.57 12.71
C VAL A 127 5.09 3.61 12.90
N PRO A 128 5.20 2.62 13.80
CA PRO A 128 6.45 2.07 14.33
C PRO A 128 7.14 1.19 13.28
N ALA A 129 8.45 1.33 13.14
CA ALA A 129 9.24 0.35 12.40
C ALA A 129 9.24 -1.00 13.15
N PRO A 130 9.03 -2.14 12.46
CA PRO A 130 9.25 -3.46 13.03
C PRO A 130 10.74 -3.78 13.15
N CYS A 131 11.06 -4.67 14.09
CA CYS A 131 12.37 -5.28 14.19
C CYS A 131 12.49 -6.50 13.25
N TYR A 132 13.72 -6.85 12.87
CA TYR A 132 13.99 -8.07 12.11
C TYR A 132 13.47 -9.31 12.87
N GLY A 133 12.69 -10.14 12.17
CA GLY A 133 12.07 -11.35 12.69
C GLY A 133 10.84 -11.12 13.57
N GLU A 134 10.45 -9.88 13.84
CA GLU A 134 9.30 -9.54 14.67
C GLU A 134 7.98 -9.97 13.99
N ALA A 135 7.09 -10.61 14.76
CA ALA A 135 5.73 -10.89 14.31
C ALA A 135 4.83 -9.67 14.52
N ILE A 136 4.18 -9.25 13.43
CA ILE A 136 3.25 -8.11 13.38
C ILE A 136 2.05 -8.49 12.50
N ALA A 137 1.00 -7.67 12.51
CA ALA A 137 -0.14 -7.82 11.61
C ALA A 137 -0.27 -6.61 10.68
N MET A 138 -0.06 -6.78 9.39
CA MET A 138 -0.16 -5.67 8.41
C MET A 138 -1.40 -5.82 7.54
N GLY A 139 -2.25 -4.80 7.59
CA GLY A 139 -3.56 -4.75 6.93
C GLY A 139 -3.51 -4.58 5.42
N SER A 140 -2.60 -3.74 4.92
CA SER A 140 -2.45 -3.55 3.48
C SER A 140 -1.30 -4.36 2.89
N THR A 141 -1.46 -4.64 1.60
CA THR A 141 -0.48 -5.35 0.80
C THR A 141 0.89 -4.64 0.70
N PRO A 142 1.01 -3.34 0.34
CA PRO A 142 2.32 -2.67 0.23
C PRO A 142 3.07 -2.64 1.57
N SER A 143 2.35 -2.46 2.68
CA SER A 143 2.96 -2.42 4.01
C SER A 143 3.40 -3.81 4.48
N ALA A 144 2.59 -4.85 4.21
CA ALA A 144 2.95 -6.23 4.53
C ALA A 144 4.20 -6.69 3.77
N ILE A 145 4.25 -6.48 2.45
CA ILE A 145 5.38 -6.93 1.64
C ILE A 145 6.66 -6.17 1.96
N TYR A 146 6.57 -4.88 2.25
CA TYR A 146 7.72 -4.11 2.70
C TYR A 146 8.24 -4.59 4.05
N ALA A 147 7.35 -4.77 5.03
CA ALA A 147 7.72 -5.27 6.35
C ALA A 147 8.43 -6.63 6.25
N ASN A 148 7.91 -7.54 5.41
CA ASN A 148 8.53 -8.83 5.15
C ASN A 148 9.91 -8.70 4.47
N SER A 149 10.00 -7.92 3.39
CA SER A 149 11.16 -7.95 2.49
C SER A 149 12.25 -6.96 2.88
N ALA A 150 11.90 -5.71 3.16
CA ALA A 150 12.84 -4.64 3.46
C ALA A 150 13.30 -4.67 4.92
N LEU A 151 12.43 -5.10 5.84
CA LEU A 151 12.71 -5.07 7.28
C LEU A 151 12.93 -6.47 7.88
N GLY A 152 12.56 -7.54 7.16
CA GLY A 152 12.67 -8.91 7.65
C GLY A 152 11.69 -9.23 8.78
N ALA A 153 10.64 -8.43 8.96
CA ALA A 153 9.55 -8.73 9.86
C ALA A 153 8.70 -9.89 9.31
N ARG A 154 7.74 -10.36 10.10
CA ARG A 154 6.87 -11.48 9.76
C ARG A 154 5.42 -11.06 9.87
N THR A 155 4.72 -11.11 8.74
CA THR A 155 3.27 -10.88 8.63
C THR A 155 2.78 -11.61 7.39
N ASN A 156 1.54 -12.10 7.41
CA ASN A 156 0.82 -12.37 6.16
C ASN A 156 0.11 -11.10 5.71
N PHE A 157 -0.69 -11.21 4.64
CA PHE A 157 -1.68 -10.18 4.34
C PHE A 157 -2.87 -10.34 5.28
N GLU A 158 -2.87 -9.59 6.38
CA GLU A 158 -3.89 -9.68 7.42
C GLU A 158 -5.05 -8.75 7.06
N ALA A 159 -5.98 -9.18 6.20
CA ALA A 159 -7.13 -8.37 5.78
C ALA A 159 -7.85 -7.70 6.97
N GLY A 160 -8.56 -6.58 6.73
CA GLY A 160 -9.09 -5.70 7.78
C GLY A 160 -9.60 -6.38 9.07
N PRO A 161 -10.54 -7.34 9.00
CA PRO A 161 -11.03 -8.07 10.17
C PRO A 161 -9.95 -8.89 10.91
N ALA A 162 -8.99 -9.48 10.19
CA ALA A 162 -7.89 -10.24 10.75
C ALA A 162 -6.89 -9.34 11.50
N ALA A 163 -6.48 -8.21 10.92
CA ALA A 163 -5.62 -7.24 11.61
C ALA A 163 -6.28 -6.66 12.87
N LEU A 164 -7.60 -6.37 12.80
CA LEU A 164 -8.37 -5.93 13.95
C LEU A 164 -8.45 -7.00 15.05
N ALA A 165 -8.78 -8.25 14.68
CA ALA A 165 -8.79 -9.36 15.61
C ALA A 165 -7.39 -9.58 16.23
N ALA A 166 -6.34 -9.44 15.43
CA ALA A 166 -4.97 -9.59 15.88
C ALA A 166 -4.58 -8.56 16.94
N ALA A 167 -4.97 -7.29 16.75
CA ALA A 167 -4.71 -6.25 17.75
C ALA A 167 -5.53 -6.44 19.03
N LEU A 168 -6.82 -6.79 18.90
CA LEU A 168 -7.68 -7.03 20.05
C LEU A 168 -7.16 -8.19 20.89
N ALA A 169 -6.86 -9.34 20.27
CA ALA A 169 -6.34 -10.51 20.99
C ALA A 169 -4.87 -10.36 21.41
N GLY A 170 -4.06 -9.61 20.64
CA GLY A 170 -2.61 -9.49 20.82
C GLY A 170 -1.83 -10.61 20.14
N TYR A 171 -2.42 -11.32 19.18
CA TYR A 171 -1.84 -12.52 18.56
C TYR A 171 -2.17 -12.62 17.06
N VAL A 172 -1.34 -13.32 16.30
CA VAL A 172 -1.63 -13.78 14.93
C VAL A 172 -1.48 -15.29 14.83
N PRO A 173 -2.17 -15.97 13.89
CA PRO A 173 -1.90 -17.38 13.63
C PRO A 173 -0.51 -17.56 13.03
N ARG A 174 0.22 -18.56 13.50
CA ARG A 174 1.56 -18.89 13.00
C ARG A 174 1.44 -19.75 11.73
N TRP A 175 1.34 -19.11 10.58
CA TRP A 175 1.29 -19.75 9.27
C TRP A 175 1.92 -18.88 8.19
N GLY A 176 2.01 -19.40 6.97
CA GLY A 176 2.43 -18.63 5.80
C GLY A 176 3.82 -18.04 6.00
N LEU A 177 3.95 -16.72 5.82
CA LEU A 177 5.22 -15.98 5.92
C LEU A 177 5.73 -15.80 7.34
N HIS A 178 5.01 -16.28 8.36
CA HIS A 178 5.59 -16.45 9.70
C HIS A 178 6.56 -17.65 9.77
N LEU A 179 6.49 -18.58 8.82
CA LEU A 179 7.31 -19.81 8.76
C LEU A 179 8.54 -19.60 7.87
N ASP A 180 9.72 -20.03 8.32
CA ASP A 180 10.98 -19.83 7.57
C ASP A 180 11.01 -20.58 6.24
N GLU A 181 10.44 -21.78 6.22
CA GLU A 181 10.33 -22.63 5.03
C GLU A 181 9.57 -21.95 3.88
N ASN A 182 8.61 -21.09 4.21
CA ASN A 182 7.79 -20.37 3.22
C ASN A 182 8.45 -19.07 2.72
N ARG A 183 9.64 -18.73 3.24
CA ARG A 183 10.38 -17.51 2.89
C ARG A 183 11.58 -17.78 1.97
N VAL A 184 11.85 -19.05 1.69
CA VAL A 184 12.93 -19.49 0.79
C VAL A 184 12.59 -19.07 -0.65
N PRO A 185 13.49 -18.43 -1.42
CA PRO A 185 13.24 -18.13 -2.81
C PRO A 185 13.01 -19.38 -3.67
N GLN A 186 12.04 -19.33 -4.59
CA GLN A 186 11.82 -20.37 -5.60
C GLN A 186 12.05 -19.88 -7.03
N ARG A 187 12.11 -18.57 -7.25
CA ARG A 187 12.35 -17.95 -8.58
C ARG A 187 13.50 -16.96 -8.49
N ALA A 188 14.37 -16.94 -9.49
CA ALA A 188 15.47 -15.98 -9.57
C ALA A 188 15.35 -15.12 -10.82
N PHE A 189 15.60 -13.83 -10.64
CA PHE A 189 15.64 -12.84 -11.72
C PHE A 189 16.95 -12.07 -11.65
N SER A 190 17.54 -11.77 -12.80
CA SER A 190 18.71 -10.92 -12.93
C SER A 190 18.34 -9.70 -13.76
N VAL A 191 18.58 -8.52 -13.23
CA VAL A 191 18.39 -7.28 -13.98
C VAL A 191 19.69 -6.91 -14.70
N GLU A 192 19.57 -6.36 -15.91
CA GLU A 192 20.74 -5.92 -16.69
C GLU A 192 21.40 -4.66 -16.11
N ARG A 193 20.62 -3.82 -15.43
CA ARG A 193 21.10 -2.72 -14.58
C ARG A 193 20.15 -2.45 -13.44
N THR A 194 20.71 -1.82 -12.41
CA THR A 194 19.95 -1.24 -11.31
C THR A 194 18.95 -0.20 -11.83
N PRO A 195 17.64 -0.27 -11.49
CA PRO A 195 16.66 0.78 -11.80
C PRO A 195 17.06 2.15 -11.21
N GLN A 196 16.82 3.22 -11.96
CA GLN A 196 17.31 4.59 -11.68
C GLN A 196 16.19 5.49 -11.13
N SER A 197 14.92 5.09 -11.27
CA SER A 197 13.76 5.84 -10.77
C SER A 197 12.79 4.92 -10.02
N LEU A 198 11.94 5.52 -9.16
CA LEU A 198 10.92 4.76 -8.43
C LEU A 198 9.88 4.13 -9.36
N THR A 199 9.57 4.78 -10.49
CA THR A 199 8.72 4.21 -11.54
C THR A 199 9.37 2.97 -12.18
N GLU A 200 10.69 3.00 -12.47
CA GLU A 200 11.40 1.82 -12.99
C GLU A 200 11.43 0.67 -11.96
N TRP A 201 11.59 0.96 -10.66
CA TRP A 201 11.48 -0.05 -9.60
C TRP A 201 10.09 -0.68 -9.55
N GLY A 202 9.03 0.12 -9.71
CA GLY A 202 7.67 -0.38 -9.87
C GLY A 202 7.50 -1.25 -11.11
N ALA A 203 8.09 -0.86 -12.24
CA ALA A 203 8.01 -1.60 -13.49
C ALA A 203 8.70 -2.97 -13.37
N LEU A 204 9.89 -2.99 -12.77
CA LEU A 204 10.60 -4.22 -12.44
C LEU A 204 9.73 -5.13 -11.55
N GLY A 205 9.08 -4.58 -10.52
CA GLY A 205 8.16 -5.32 -9.65
C GLY A 205 7.00 -5.93 -10.42
N ALA A 206 6.37 -5.17 -11.33
CA ALA A 206 5.27 -5.67 -12.15
C ALA A 206 5.71 -6.75 -13.15
N ILE A 207 6.84 -6.56 -13.85
CA ILE A 207 7.39 -7.54 -14.79
C ILE A 207 7.70 -8.86 -14.07
N VAL A 208 8.36 -8.79 -12.91
CA VAL A 208 8.61 -9.98 -12.09
C VAL A 208 7.29 -10.60 -11.68
N GLY A 209 6.35 -9.81 -11.15
CA GLY A 209 5.03 -10.28 -10.71
C GLY A 209 4.25 -11.03 -11.79
N GLN A 210 4.24 -10.52 -13.02
CA GLN A 210 3.58 -11.14 -14.17
C GLN A 210 4.19 -12.50 -14.58
N ARG A 211 5.46 -12.75 -14.23
CA ARG A 211 6.17 -14.00 -14.55
C ARG A 211 6.07 -15.05 -13.43
N LEU A 212 5.52 -14.70 -12.28
CA LEU A 212 5.27 -15.64 -11.19
C LEU A 212 4.01 -16.46 -11.47
N ASN A 213 4.03 -17.75 -11.13
CA ASN A 213 2.87 -18.62 -11.39
C ASN A 213 1.81 -18.54 -10.29
N ASN A 214 2.21 -18.21 -9.06
CA ASN A 214 1.33 -18.13 -7.90
C ASN A 214 1.97 -17.31 -6.77
N SER A 215 1.17 -16.96 -5.76
CA SER A 215 1.55 -16.12 -4.62
C SER A 215 2.56 -16.74 -3.66
N SER A 216 2.89 -18.03 -3.79
CA SER A 216 3.88 -18.72 -2.95
C SER A 216 5.27 -18.78 -3.57
N GLU A 217 5.44 -18.38 -4.84
CA GLU A 217 6.74 -18.31 -5.49
C GLU A 217 7.48 -17.02 -5.09
N ILE A 218 8.29 -17.10 -4.05
CA ILE A 218 9.12 -16.01 -3.55
C ILE A 218 10.26 -15.75 -4.53
N PRO A 219 10.37 -14.54 -5.10
CA PRO A 219 11.46 -14.19 -6.00
C PRO A 219 12.69 -13.68 -5.25
N ILE A 220 13.87 -13.96 -5.81
CA ILE A 220 15.12 -13.28 -5.48
C ILE A 220 15.64 -12.51 -6.71
N ILE A 221 15.99 -11.25 -6.51
CA ILE A 221 16.47 -10.34 -7.55
C ILE A 221 17.98 -10.15 -7.42
N HIS A 222 18.70 -10.37 -8.53
CA HIS A 222 20.15 -10.18 -8.68
C HIS A 222 20.45 -9.01 -9.65
N GLY A 223 21.70 -8.55 -9.66
CA GLY A 223 22.15 -7.48 -10.59
C GLY A 223 21.92 -6.05 -10.06
N ILE A 224 21.74 -5.88 -8.75
CA ILE A 224 21.56 -4.58 -8.11
C ILE A 224 22.90 -4.14 -7.50
N ASP A 225 23.48 -3.07 -8.06
CA ASP A 225 24.84 -2.61 -7.75
C ASP A 225 24.90 -1.64 -6.55
N ALA A 226 23.77 -1.06 -6.16
CA ALA A 226 23.68 -0.11 -5.06
C ALA A 226 22.46 -0.38 -4.18
N HIS A 227 22.54 0.02 -2.91
CA HIS A 227 21.43 -0.16 -1.98
C HIS A 227 20.18 0.58 -2.50
N PRO A 228 19.03 -0.12 -2.73
CA PRO A 228 17.85 0.50 -3.36
C PRO A 228 17.25 1.66 -2.55
N GLY A 229 17.31 1.57 -1.22
CA GLY A 229 16.62 2.50 -0.33
C GLY A 229 15.15 2.12 -0.10
N ALA A 230 14.52 2.75 0.88
CA ALA A 230 13.16 2.41 1.32
C ALA A 230 12.11 2.60 0.22
N LEU A 231 12.11 3.76 -0.45
CA LEU A 231 11.11 4.06 -1.47
C LEU A 231 11.18 3.10 -2.66
N ALA A 232 12.39 2.77 -3.14
CA ALA A 232 12.56 1.81 -4.23
C ALA A 232 12.03 0.42 -3.88
N LEU A 233 12.35 -0.09 -2.68
CA LEU A 233 11.83 -1.37 -2.20
C LEU A 233 10.30 -1.33 -2.02
N ASN A 234 9.75 -0.20 -1.60
CA ASN A 234 8.31 0.00 -1.48
C ASN A 234 7.62 -0.01 -2.86
N HIS A 235 8.15 0.72 -3.85
CA HIS A 235 7.59 0.72 -5.21
C HIS A 235 7.68 -0.66 -5.87
N PHE A 236 8.83 -1.33 -5.77
CA PHE A 236 8.99 -2.70 -6.25
C PHE A 236 8.01 -3.65 -5.55
N GLY A 237 7.95 -3.60 -4.21
CA GLY A 237 7.08 -4.44 -3.39
C GLY A 237 5.60 -4.22 -3.69
N ALA A 238 5.16 -2.96 -3.75
CA ALA A 238 3.78 -2.61 -4.06
C ALA A 238 3.36 -3.11 -5.46
N ALA A 239 4.25 -3.00 -6.45
CA ALA A 239 3.99 -3.46 -7.80
C ALA A 239 3.97 -4.99 -7.89
N ILE A 240 4.97 -5.69 -7.36
CA ILE A 240 4.99 -7.15 -7.42
C ILE A 240 3.81 -7.79 -6.69
N ALA A 241 3.38 -7.20 -5.57
CA ALA A 241 2.20 -7.67 -4.88
C ALA A 241 0.91 -7.40 -5.70
N SER A 242 0.85 -6.29 -6.44
CA SER A 242 -0.29 -5.99 -7.31
C SER A 242 -0.39 -6.90 -8.54
N TYR A 243 0.74 -7.32 -9.11
CA TYR A 243 0.77 -8.10 -10.35
C TYR A 243 0.96 -9.61 -10.13
N GLY A 244 1.58 -10.03 -9.03
CA GLY A 244 1.88 -11.44 -8.71
C GLY A 244 1.27 -11.95 -7.40
N ALA A 245 0.58 -11.10 -6.63
CA ALA A 245 -0.03 -11.44 -5.34
C ALA A 245 0.93 -12.06 -4.31
N VAL A 246 2.24 -11.78 -4.45
CA VAL A 246 3.27 -12.27 -3.53
C VAL A 246 3.41 -11.34 -2.32
N GLY A 247 3.68 -11.90 -1.14
CA GLY A 247 3.83 -11.17 0.12
C GLY A 247 5.27 -10.97 0.61
N LEU A 248 6.27 -11.48 -0.12
CA LEU A 248 7.70 -11.37 0.21
C LEU A 248 8.55 -11.44 -1.06
N PHE A 249 9.62 -10.66 -1.12
CA PHE A 249 10.67 -10.81 -2.12
C PHE A 249 12.05 -10.66 -1.47
N HIS A 250 13.09 -11.06 -2.18
CA HIS A 250 14.47 -10.82 -1.79
C HIS A 250 15.21 -10.02 -2.85
N VAL A 251 16.12 -9.16 -2.42
CA VAL A 251 17.12 -8.55 -3.30
C VAL A 251 18.48 -9.01 -2.80
N ALA A 252 19.18 -9.78 -3.64
CA ALA A 252 20.45 -10.37 -3.31
C ALA A 252 21.45 -9.30 -2.85
N GLY A 253 22.03 -9.49 -1.67
CA GLY A 253 22.97 -8.56 -1.05
C GLY A 253 22.34 -7.39 -0.29
N TRP A 254 21.03 -7.14 -0.43
CA TRP A 254 20.38 -5.93 0.11
C TRP A 254 19.26 -6.21 1.11
N THR A 255 18.34 -7.14 0.84
CA THR A 255 17.27 -7.44 1.81
C THR A 255 17.79 -8.25 2.99
N PRO A 256 17.26 -8.06 4.22
CA PRO A 256 17.84 -8.63 5.43
C PRO A 256 17.92 -10.16 5.45
N GLU A 257 17.09 -10.88 4.71
CA GLU A 257 17.12 -12.35 4.65
C GLU A 257 17.93 -12.91 3.48
N ALA A 258 18.28 -12.09 2.48
CA ALA A 258 18.89 -12.55 1.24
C ALA A 258 20.24 -13.27 1.46
N TYR A 259 21.00 -12.89 2.49
CA TYR A 259 22.29 -13.52 2.78
C TYR A 259 22.17 -15.03 3.06
N LYS A 260 21.02 -15.49 3.57
CA LYS A 260 20.75 -16.92 3.84
C LYS A 260 20.71 -17.75 2.56
N PHE A 261 20.47 -17.10 1.42
CA PHE A 261 20.27 -17.74 0.12
C PHE A 261 21.43 -17.49 -0.83
N ALA A 262 22.57 -16.97 -0.35
CA ALA A 262 23.73 -16.68 -1.18
C ALA A 262 24.30 -17.91 -1.92
N SER A 263 24.12 -19.11 -1.35
CA SER A 263 24.54 -20.37 -1.98
C SER A 263 23.43 -21.05 -2.80
N LEU A 264 22.21 -20.53 -2.80
CA LEU A 264 21.08 -21.11 -3.51
C LEU A 264 21.28 -20.90 -5.02
N GLN A 265 21.17 -21.97 -5.80
CA GLN A 265 21.30 -21.92 -7.26
C GLN A 265 19.93 -22.19 -7.88
N LEU A 266 19.36 -21.15 -8.50
CA LEU A 266 18.10 -21.21 -9.23
C LEU A 266 18.36 -20.80 -10.69
N PRO A 267 17.66 -21.37 -11.67
CA PRO A 267 17.64 -20.81 -13.02
C PRO A 267 17.19 -19.35 -12.95
N SER A 268 18.04 -18.45 -13.46
CA SER A 268 17.74 -17.02 -13.45
C SER A 268 17.14 -16.59 -14.78
N GLU A 269 16.02 -15.89 -14.71
CA GLU A 269 15.44 -15.17 -15.85
C GLU A 269 16.02 -13.76 -15.93
N ILE A 270 16.22 -13.24 -17.14
CA ILE A 270 16.72 -11.88 -17.34
C ILE A 270 15.52 -10.93 -17.44
N VAL A 271 15.63 -9.77 -16.79
CA VAL A 271 14.76 -8.62 -17.02
C VAL A 271 15.60 -7.54 -17.68
N SER A 272 15.27 -7.25 -18.94
CA SER A 272 16.04 -6.29 -19.75
C SER A 272 15.61 -4.84 -19.52
N ASN A 273 16.47 -3.91 -19.92
CA ASN A 273 16.18 -2.47 -19.83
C ASN A 273 15.06 -2.06 -20.77
N GLU A 274 15.01 -2.68 -21.94
CA GLU A 274 13.99 -2.45 -22.95
C GLU A 274 12.61 -2.85 -22.42
N GLU A 275 12.53 -3.94 -21.65
CA GLU A 275 11.28 -4.36 -21.01
C GLU A 275 10.81 -3.37 -19.94
N ILE A 276 11.71 -2.92 -19.06
CA ILE A 276 11.40 -1.90 -18.05
C ILE A 276 10.91 -0.62 -18.74
N SER A 277 11.64 -0.15 -19.74
CA SER A 277 11.32 1.08 -20.48
C SER A 277 10.00 0.97 -21.24
N ALA A 278 9.75 -0.18 -21.88
CA ALA A 278 8.50 -0.43 -22.59
C ALA A 278 7.28 -0.41 -21.65
N PHE A 279 7.42 -0.99 -20.45
CA PHE A 279 6.35 -1.07 -19.46
C PHE A 279 5.85 0.31 -19.01
N ILE A 280 6.77 1.28 -18.87
CA ILE A 280 6.47 2.64 -18.39
C ILE A 280 6.45 3.68 -19.52
N SER A 281 6.34 3.22 -20.77
CA SER A 281 6.41 4.11 -21.92
C SER A 281 5.15 4.95 -22.07
N GLY A 282 3.97 4.39 -21.78
CA GLY A 282 2.68 5.03 -22.05
C GLY A 282 2.34 5.14 -23.54
N LYS A 283 3.11 4.51 -24.44
CA LYS A 283 2.90 4.56 -25.91
C LYS A 283 1.49 4.15 -26.33
N GLN A 284 0.86 3.24 -25.58
CA GLN A 284 -0.49 2.77 -25.86
C GLN A 284 -1.56 3.86 -25.74
N LEU A 285 -1.26 4.98 -25.07
CA LEU A 285 -2.15 6.14 -24.94
C LEU A 285 -1.62 7.37 -25.67
N GLU A 286 -0.56 7.26 -26.48
CA GLU A 286 0.08 8.42 -27.09
C GLU A 286 -0.91 9.28 -27.89
N ASN A 287 -0.86 10.59 -27.67
CA ASN A 287 -1.77 11.59 -28.23
C ASN A 287 -3.24 11.50 -27.77
N GLU A 288 -3.59 10.56 -26.90
CA GLU A 288 -4.93 10.51 -26.32
C GLU A 288 -5.19 11.77 -25.46
N PRO A 289 -6.41 12.33 -25.55
CA PRO A 289 -6.89 13.34 -24.61
C PRO A 289 -6.65 12.89 -23.17
N LEU A 290 -5.98 13.71 -22.35
CA LEU A 290 -5.69 13.38 -20.95
C LEU A 290 -6.70 14.06 -20.02
N ASP A 291 -7.24 13.31 -19.06
CA ASP A 291 -8.21 13.82 -18.09
C ASP A 291 -7.61 13.92 -16.68
N LEU A 292 -6.82 12.91 -16.29
CA LEU A 292 -6.34 12.77 -14.92
C LEU A 292 -4.86 12.35 -14.85
N VAL A 293 -4.10 13.04 -14.00
CA VAL A 293 -2.79 12.59 -13.54
C VAL A 293 -2.83 12.40 -12.03
N VAL A 294 -2.45 11.23 -11.54
CA VAL A 294 -2.42 10.94 -10.10
C VAL A 294 -1.04 10.49 -9.66
N PHE A 295 -0.51 11.11 -8.61
CA PHE A 295 0.71 10.70 -7.93
C PHE A 295 0.34 10.13 -6.56
N GLY A 296 0.88 8.95 -6.22
CA GLY A 296 0.54 8.22 -5.00
C GLY A 296 0.43 6.71 -5.22
N ALA A 297 -0.04 5.98 -4.21
CA ALA A 297 -0.15 4.51 -4.17
C ALA A 297 1.09 3.72 -4.67
N PRO A 298 2.27 3.79 -4.02
CA PRO A 298 2.49 4.32 -2.68
C PRO A 298 2.45 5.85 -2.59
N GLN A 299 1.98 6.39 -1.45
CA GLN A 299 1.99 7.83 -1.19
C GLN A 299 3.38 8.44 -1.39
N MET A 300 3.41 9.66 -1.91
CA MET A 300 4.66 10.32 -2.30
C MET A 300 5.51 10.67 -1.08
N GLY A 301 6.81 10.44 -1.20
CA GLY A 301 7.79 10.99 -0.27
C GLY A 301 8.14 12.44 -0.60
N LEU A 302 8.84 13.10 0.33
CA LEU A 302 9.29 14.48 0.13
C LEU A 302 10.17 14.63 -1.12
N ASP A 303 11.04 13.65 -1.40
CA ASP A 303 11.93 13.68 -2.57
C ASP A 303 11.14 13.66 -3.89
N GLU A 304 10.08 12.84 -3.98
CA GLU A 304 9.18 12.79 -5.15
C GLU A 304 8.38 14.09 -5.30
N ILE A 305 7.96 14.70 -4.18
CA ILE A 305 7.26 16.00 -4.17
C ILE A 305 8.18 17.12 -4.65
N ILE A 306 9.46 17.08 -4.26
CA ILE A 306 10.48 18.03 -4.75
C ILE A 306 10.71 17.84 -6.26
N GLU A 307 10.83 16.60 -6.73
CA GLU A 307 10.97 16.31 -8.17
C GLU A 307 9.76 16.83 -8.97
N LEU A 308 8.56 16.60 -8.45
CA LEU A 308 7.31 17.08 -9.04
C LEU A 308 7.27 18.62 -9.13
N GLU A 309 7.59 19.32 -8.04
CA GLU A 309 7.62 20.80 -8.04
C GLU A 309 8.64 21.35 -9.04
N GLN A 310 9.83 20.74 -9.10
CA GLN A 310 10.88 21.18 -10.02
C GLN A 310 10.46 21.04 -11.49
N GLY A 311 9.77 19.95 -11.84
CA GLY A 311 9.28 19.74 -13.20
C GLY A 311 8.11 20.67 -13.56
N LEU A 312 7.28 21.05 -12.60
CA LEU A 312 6.16 21.99 -12.81
C LEU A 312 6.56 23.46 -12.75
N ARG A 313 7.74 23.79 -12.20
CA ARG A 313 8.16 25.17 -11.94
C ARG A 313 8.09 26.05 -13.20
N GLY A 314 7.29 27.11 -13.12
CA GLY A 314 7.09 28.08 -14.21
C GLY A 314 6.15 27.60 -15.32
N ASN A 315 5.57 26.40 -15.19
CA ASN A 315 4.57 25.84 -16.08
C ASN A 315 3.20 25.75 -15.40
N GLN A 316 2.17 25.55 -16.21
CA GLN A 316 0.78 25.35 -15.78
C GLN A 316 0.24 24.05 -16.35
N VAL A 317 -0.47 23.29 -15.53
CA VAL A 317 -1.27 22.16 -15.99
C VAL A 317 -2.36 22.68 -16.93
N ALA A 318 -2.62 21.95 -18.02
CA ALA A 318 -3.68 22.33 -18.96
C ALA A 318 -5.05 22.29 -18.26
N GLU A 319 -5.91 23.28 -18.55
CA GLU A 319 -7.22 23.47 -17.90
C GLU A 319 -8.12 22.22 -17.87
N ARG A 320 -7.98 21.36 -18.88
CA ARG A 320 -8.74 20.11 -19.01
C ARG A 320 -8.21 18.93 -18.20
N VAL A 321 -7.00 19.04 -17.62
CA VAL A 321 -6.34 17.96 -16.89
C VAL A 321 -6.46 18.25 -15.40
N THR A 322 -6.93 17.25 -14.65
CA THR A 322 -6.84 17.27 -13.19
C THR A 322 -5.54 16.59 -12.76
N MET A 323 -4.77 17.23 -11.88
CA MET A 323 -3.50 16.69 -11.36
C MET A 323 -3.52 16.62 -9.84
N LEU A 324 -3.56 15.40 -9.30
CA LEU A 324 -3.65 15.13 -7.86
C LEU A 324 -2.41 14.40 -7.37
N ALA A 325 -1.87 14.82 -6.24
CA ALA A 325 -0.76 14.16 -5.56
C ALA A 325 -1.17 13.81 -4.12
N PHE A 326 -0.82 12.63 -3.64
CA PHE A 326 -1.19 12.16 -2.31
C PHE A 326 0.05 11.87 -1.47
N SER A 327 0.04 12.37 -0.23
CA SER A 327 1.15 12.25 0.71
C SER A 327 0.64 12.16 2.15
N ASP A 328 1.50 11.79 3.09
CA ASP A 328 1.18 11.88 4.51
C ASP A 328 1.27 13.33 5.04
N LYS A 329 0.54 13.59 6.12
CA LYS A 329 0.49 14.89 6.79
C LYS A 329 1.86 15.46 7.14
N GLY A 330 2.77 14.63 7.66
CA GLY A 330 4.10 15.09 8.08
C GLY A 330 4.93 15.57 6.89
N THR A 331 4.84 14.87 5.77
CA THR A 331 5.49 15.27 4.51
C THR A 331 4.86 16.52 3.91
N ILE A 332 3.52 16.68 3.96
CA ILE A 332 2.84 17.90 3.50
C ILE A 332 3.25 19.11 4.35
N ASP A 333 3.26 18.97 5.68
CA ASP A 333 3.70 20.03 6.59
C ASP A 333 5.17 20.43 6.31
N ALA A 334 6.03 19.47 5.92
CA ALA A 334 7.41 19.75 5.50
C ALA A 334 7.46 20.50 4.15
N ALA A 335 6.67 20.06 3.16
CA ALA A 335 6.58 20.72 1.86
C ALA A 335 6.05 22.16 1.97
N GLU A 336 5.08 22.42 2.85
CA GLU A 336 4.58 23.76 3.13
C GLU A 336 5.68 24.68 3.67
N ARG A 337 6.46 24.21 4.65
CA ARG A 337 7.59 24.98 5.23
C ARG A 337 8.68 25.32 4.21
N LEU A 338 8.84 24.48 3.19
CA LEU A 338 9.77 24.70 2.08
C LEU A 338 9.19 25.61 0.98
N GLY A 339 7.92 26.00 1.09
CA GLY A 339 7.22 26.78 0.06
C GLY A 339 6.82 25.98 -1.17
N ILE A 340 6.96 24.65 -1.14
CA ILE A 340 6.67 23.74 -2.25
C ILE A 340 5.16 23.62 -2.47
N LEU A 341 4.37 23.50 -1.41
CA LEU A 341 2.92 23.35 -1.49
C LEU A 341 2.27 24.45 -2.35
N ARG A 342 2.59 25.71 -2.05
CA ARG A 342 2.09 26.87 -2.82
C ARG A 342 2.57 26.84 -4.28
N SER A 343 3.79 26.40 -4.54
CA SER A 343 4.34 26.28 -5.90
C SER A 343 3.53 25.27 -6.72
N LEU A 344 3.23 24.10 -6.15
CA LEU A 344 2.41 23.07 -6.78
C LEU A 344 0.98 23.55 -7.07
N GLU A 345 0.32 24.15 -6.08
CA GLU A 345 -1.03 24.71 -6.24
C GLU A 345 -1.09 25.76 -7.35
N GLN A 346 -0.07 26.63 -7.41
CA GLN A 346 0.04 27.64 -8.46
C GLN A 346 0.18 27.04 -9.86
N SER A 347 0.82 25.88 -10.00
CA SER A 347 0.95 25.15 -11.26
C SER A 347 -0.29 24.30 -11.61
N GLY A 348 -1.31 24.24 -10.74
CA GLY A 348 -2.52 23.45 -10.95
C GLY A 348 -2.45 22.01 -10.44
N CYS A 349 -1.47 21.67 -9.60
CA CYS A 349 -1.39 20.38 -8.92
C CYS A 349 -1.87 20.51 -7.47
N GLN A 350 -2.84 19.68 -7.07
CA GLN A 350 -3.31 19.63 -5.68
C GLN A 350 -2.59 18.51 -4.91
N LEU A 351 -1.86 18.90 -3.86
CA LEU A 351 -1.22 17.97 -2.92
C LEU A 351 -2.17 17.73 -1.73
N LEU A 352 -2.71 16.51 -1.65
CA LEU A 352 -3.79 16.14 -0.75
C LEU A 352 -3.31 15.22 0.38
N ASP A 353 -3.83 15.48 1.58
CA ASP A 353 -3.67 14.60 2.74
C ASP A 353 -4.84 13.60 2.80
N GLY A 354 -4.55 12.35 3.18
CA GLY A 354 -5.59 11.33 3.35
C GLY A 354 -5.16 9.94 2.88
N ILE A 355 -6.12 9.12 2.47
CA ILE A 355 -5.92 7.84 1.77
C ILE A 355 -5.60 8.06 0.29
N ASP A 356 -5.02 7.04 -0.34
CA ASP A 356 -4.73 7.08 -1.77
C ASP A 356 -6.00 7.22 -2.62
N TYR A 357 -5.87 7.88 -3.77
CA TYR A 357 -6.97 8.15 -4.72
C TYR A 357 -7.86 6.94 -5.01
N PHE A 358 -7.27 5.74 -5.20
CA PHE A 358 -8.04 4.55 -5.53
C PHE A 358 -8.96 4.09 -4.39
N GLN A 359 -8.60 4.38 -3.13
CA GLN A 359 -9.40 4.09 -1.93
C GLN A 359 -10.40 5.21 -1.61
N ALA A 360 -10.27 6.35 -2.29
CA ALA A 360 -11.00 7.58 -2.03
C ALA A 360 -12.18 7.79 -3.00
N GLY A 361 -12.86 6.72 -3.41
CA GLY A 361 -14.00 6.81 -4.32
C GLY A 361 -13.61 7.13 -5.77
N SER A 362 -12.53 6.52 -6.27
CA SER A 362 -12.06 6.75 -7.64
C SER A 362 -13.10 6.48 -8.73
N GLU A 363 -13.95 5.45 -8.57
CA GLU A 363 -15.02 5.16 -9.54
C GLU A 363 -16.12 6.24 -9.58
N PRO A 364 -16.76 6.64 -8.47
CA PRO A 364 -17.78 7.70 -8.52
C PRO A 364 -17.20 9.04 -9.00
N ILE A 365 -15.97 9.39 -8.62
CA ILE A 365 -15.26 10.56 -9.14
C ILE A 365 -15.12 10.46 -10.67
N ARG A 366 -14.64 9.32 -11.19
CA ARG A 366 -14.54 9.08 -12.64
C ARG A 366 -15.86 9.31 -13.36
N GLN A 367 -16.93 8.71 -12.85
CA GLN A 367 -18.25 8.74 -13.47
C GLN A 367 -18.82 10.16 -13.48
N SER A 368 -18.67 10.90 -12.39
CA SER A 368 -19.18 12.28 -12.27
C SER A 368 -18.54 13.25 -13.27
N ASN A 369 -17.26 13.04 -13.60
CA ASN A 369 -16.53 13.88 -14.55
C ASN A 369 -16.47 13.31 -15.97
N ASN A 370 -17.01 12.11 -16.20
CA ASN A 370 -16.86 11.37 -17.46
C ASN A 370 -15.38 11.21 -17.88
N TRP A 371 -14.49 11.03 -16.90
CA TRP A 371 -13.07 10.83 -17.16
C TRP A 371 -12.81 9.44 -17.74
N ARG A 372 -11.85 9.37 -18.67
CA ARG A 372 -11.46 8.14 -19.34
C ARG A 372 -9.97 7.88 -19.21
N THR A 373 -9.13 8.86 -19.57
CA THR A 373 -7.69 8.64 -19.71
C THR A 373 -6.97 9.12 -18.47
N ALA A 374 -6.17 8.23 -17.85
CA ALA A 374 -5.36 8.57 -16.69
C ALA A 374 -3.90 8.13 -16.88
N ILE A 375 -2.95 8.90 -16.35
CA ILE A 375 -1.55 8.47 -16.26
C ILE A 375 -1.01 8.69 -14.85
N THR A 376 -0.01 7.92 -14.46
CA THR A 376 0.57 7.97 -13.12
C THR A 376 2.00 7.43 -13.12
N PRO A 377 2.91 7.93 -12.26
CA PRO A 377 4.19 7.28 -12.04
C PRO A 377 4.15 6.05 -11.14
N SER A 378 3.00 5.74 -10.55
CA SER A 378 2.82 4.50 -9.81
C SER A 378 2.32 3.37 -10.72
N VAL A 379 3.18 2.37 -10.88
CA VAL A 379 2.85 1.14 -11.62
C VAL A 379 1.67 0.40 -10.99
N LYS A 380 1.64 0.29 -9.65
CA LYS A 380 0.50 -0.28 -8.92
C LYS A 380 -0.78 0.50 -9.20
N LEU A 381 -0.74 1.83 -9.10
CA LEU A 381 -1.93 2.66 -9.29
C LEU A 381 -2.47 2.54 -10.71
N SER A 382 -1.59 2.49 -11.72
CA SER A 382 -2.01 2.31 -13.11
C SER A 382 -2.85 1.04 -13.30
N ASN A 383 -2.45 -0.07 -12.64
CA ASN A 383 -3.19 -1.33 -12.68
C ASN A 383 -4.58 -1.20 -12.05
N ILE A 384 -4.65 -0.57 -10.87
CA ILE A 384 -5.90 -0.39 -10.12
C ILE A 384 -6.87 0.53 -10.88
N LEU A 385 -6.38 1.62 -11.46
CA LEU A 385 -7.21 2.55 -12.24
C LEU A 385 -7.83 1.87 -13.47
N ASN A 386 -7.10 0.97 -14.14
CA ASN A 386 -7.68 0.16 -15.21
C ASN A 386 -8.84 -0.72 -14.68
N GLY A 387 -8.71 -1.29 -13.48
CA GLY A 387 -9.79 -2.01 -12.81
C GLY A 387 -11.00 -1.13 -12.45
N ALA A 388 -10.78 0.15 -12.16
CA ALA A 388 -11.82 1.15 -11.85
C ALA A 388 -12.48 1.77 -13.11
N GLY A 389 -12.16 1.27 -14.31
CA GLY A 389 -12.77 1.68 -15.57
C GLY A 389 -12.10 2.88 -16.25
N TYR A 390 -10.91 3.29 -15.81
CA TYR A 390 -10.06 4.19 -16.60
C TYR A 390 -9.35 3.40 -17.72
N THR A 391 -8.89 4.11 -18.74
CA THR A 391 -7.80 3.66 -19.60
C THR A 391 -6.52 4.28 -19.06
N ALA A 392 -5.75 3.51 -18.28
CA ALA A 392 -4.63 4.04 -17.50
C ALA A 392 -3.27 3.46 -17.90
N ALA A 393 -2.21 4.28 -17.81
CA ALA A 393 -0.83 3.85 -18.05
C ALA A 393 0.13 4.35 -16.96
N ALA A 394 1.12 3.53 -16.64
CA ALA A 394 2.29 3.96 -15.87
C ALA A 394 3.27 4.71 -16.78
N VAL A 395 3.79 5.85 -16.32
CA VAL A 395 4.76 6.68 -17.04
C VAL A 395 5.81 7.25 -16.08
N THR A 396 6.93 7.78 -16.56
CA THR A 396 7.87 8.51 -15.67
C THR A 396 7.22 9.78 -15.09
N ILE A 397 7.73 10.28 -13.96
CA ILE A 397 7.29 11.56 -13.38
C ILE A 397 7.36 12.68 -14.42
N ASN A 398 8.47 12.77 -15.15
CA ASN A 398 8.63 13.76 -16.21
C ASN A 398 7.56 13.61 -17.32
N ASN A 399 7.32 12.40 -17.84
CA ASN A 399 6.26 12.19 -18.84
C ASN A 399 4.87 12.56 -18.30
N ALA A 400 4.58 12.26 -17.04
CA ALA A 400 3.33 12.65 -16.39
C ALA A 400 3.16 14.18 -16.37
N ILE A 401 4.22 14.90 -15.97
CA ILE A 401 4.25 16.36 -15.93
C ILE A 401 4.08 16.96 -17.33
N GLN A 402 4.90 16.53 -18.29
CA GLN A 402 4.85 17.08 -19.64
C GLN A 402 3.50 16.79 -20.33
N SER A 403 2.91 15.62 -20.08
CA SER A 403 1.56 15.29 -20.57
C SER A 403 0.48 16.15 -19.92
N ALA A 404 0.60 16.44 -18.62
CA ALA A 404 -0.33 17.30 -17.91
C ALA A 404 -0.30 18.74 -18.45
N ILE A 405 0.89 19.27 -18.73
CA ILE A 405 1.09 20.59 -19.36
C ILE A 405 0.54 20.60 -20.80
N ALA A 406 0.74 19.52 -21.56
CA ALA A 406 0.28 19.41 -22.94
C ALA A 406 -1.23 19.17 -23.09
N GLY A 407 -1.92 18.71 -22.03
CA GLY A 407 -3.34 18.36 -22.07
C GLY A 407 -3.66 17.06 -22.83
N LYS A 408 -2.64 16.25 -23.08
CA LYS A 408 -2.72 14.94 -23.77
C LYS A 408 -1.53 14.10 -23.37
N VAL A 409 -1.65 12.78 -23.50
CA VAL A 409 -0.52 11.89 -23.22
C VAL A 409 0.57 12.09 -24.27
N ILE A 410 1.78 12.38 -23.83
CA ILE A 410 2.96 12.48 -24.68
C ILE A 410 3.93 11.34 -24.39
N HIS A 411 4.73 11.00 -25.39
CA HIS A 411 5.79 10.02 -25.28
C HIS A 411 7.13 10.70 -25.57
N GLU A 412 8.05 10.72 -24.61
CA GLU A 412 9.44 11.13 -24.85
C GLU A 412 10.18 10.03 -25.61
N ASN A 413 10.81 10.40 -26.74
CA ASN A 413 11.57 9.48 -27.61
C ASN A 413 12.86 8.97 -26.97
#